data_AF-A0A523R909-F1
#
_entry.id   AF-A0A523R909-F1
#
_cell.length_a   1.000
_cell.length_b   1.000
_cell.length_c   1.000
_cell.angle_alpha   90.00
_cell.angle_beta   90.00
_cell.angle_gamma   90.00
#
_symmetry.space_group_name_H-M   'P 1'
#
loop_
_entity.id
_entity.type
_entity.pdbx_description
1 polymer ?
#
loop_
_entity_poly.entity_id
_entity_poly.type
_entity_poly.pdbx_seq_one_letter_code
_entity_poly.pdbx_strand_id
1 'polypeptide(L)'
;MGFIDKKTRLQIFESINQIARKNYACLVSTEFINRDSPLIFKCLRCGTQFNDKWGCIKSRKNENLKCPNCNPQKTKEDYYSELKSIVESKLLSRNSNYCS
;
A
#
# COMPACT_ATOMS: atom_id res chain seq x y z
N MET A 1 2.61 27.43 -25.71
CA MET A 1 1.43 27.21 -24.85
C MET A 1 1.05 25.74 -24.96
N GLY A 2 1.40 24.92 -23.97
CA GLY A 2 1.02 23.49 -24.00
C GLY A 2 -0.44 23.34 -23.64
N PHE A 3 -1.25 22.79 -24.55
CA PHE A 3 -2.61 22.39 -24.24
C PHE A 3 -2.53 21.21 -23.27
N ILE A 4 -2.95 21.42 -22.02
CA ILE A 4 -3.10 20.32 -21.07
C ILE A 4 -4.45 19.68 -21.39
N ASP A 5 -4.43 18.59 -22.14
CA ASP A 5 -5.63 17.78 -22.37
C ASP A 5 -6.17 17.30 -21.02
N LYS A 6 -7.30 17.87 -20.60
CA LYS A 6 -7.98 17.45 -19.38
C LYS A 6 -8.57 16.07 -19.61
N LYS A 7 -8.06 15.06 -18.91
CA LYS A 7 -8.64 13.71 -18.95
C LYS A 7 -10.12 13.75 -18.55
N THR A 8 -10.94 13.03 -19.32
CA THR A 8 -12.35 12.86 -18.99
C THR A 8 -12.53 11.92 -17.79
N ARG A 9 -13.69 11.99 -17.13
CA ARG A 9 -14.02 11.11 -15.99
C ARG A 9 -13.92 9.62 -16.35
N LEU A 10 -14.29 9.24 -17.57
CA LEU A 10 -14.18 7.87 -18.08
C LEU A 10 -12.71 7.44 -18.22
N GLN A 11 -11.85 8.29 -18.79
CA GLN A 11 -10.41 8.00 -18.90
C GLN A 11 -9.74 7.86 -17.53
N ILE A 12 -10.18 8.62 -16.53
CA ILE A 12 -9.71 8.49 -15.15
C ILE A 12 -10.14 7.13 -14.58
N PHE A 13 -11.40 6.75 -14.78
CA PHE A 13 -11.93 5.46 -14.31
C PHE A 13 -11.22 4.26 -14.94
N GLU A 14 -10.88 4.35 -16.22
CA GLU A 14 -10.08 3.33 -16.91
C GLU A 14 -8.65 3.26 -16.36
N SER A 15 -8.02 4.43 -16.11
CA SER A 15 -6.69 4.50 -15.50
C SER A 15 -6.67 3.84 -14.11
N ILE A 16 -7.70 4.06 -13.29
CA ILE A 16 -7.87 3.41 -11.99
C ILE A 16 -7.90 1.89 -12.14
N ASN A 17 -8.69 1.38 -13.09
CA ASN A 17 -8.80 -0.05 -13.36
C ASN A 17 -7.47 -0.67 -13.81
N GLN A 18 -6.73 0.00 -14.69
CA GLN A 18 -5.42 -0.47 -15.13
C GLN A 18 -4.43 -0.57 -13.96
N ILE A 19 -4.38 0.44 -13.10
CA ILE A 19 -3.51 0.43 -11.91
C ILE A 19 -3.92 -0.65 -10.92
N ALA A 20 -5.22 -0.83 -10.69
CA ALA A 20 -5.71 -1.92 -9.84
C ALA A 20 -5.19 -3.28 -10.33
N ARG A 21 -5.36 -3.57 -11.63
CA ARG A 21 -4.91 -4.83 -12.24
C ARG A 21 -3.39 -5.01 -12.14
N LYS A 22 -2.61 -3.96 -12.44
CA LYS A 22 -1.14 -3.95 -12.31
C LYS A 22 -0.67 -4.30 -10.90
N ASN A 23 -1.48 -3.97 -9.88
CA ASN A 23 -1.18 -4.21 -8.47
C ASN A 23 -1.92 -5.43 -7.87
N TYR A 24 -2.41 -6.35 -8.70
CA TYR A 24 -3.15 -7.54 -8.27
C TYR A 24 -4.41 -7.20 -7.44
N ALA A 25 -5.12 -6.16 -7.85
CA ALA A 25 -6.40 -5.76 -7.29
C ALA A 25 -7.46 -5.59 -8.39
N CYS A 26 -8.72 -5.73 -8.01
CA CYS A 26 -9.87 -5.44 -8.87
C CYS A 26 -10.63 -4.25 -8.28
N LEU A 27 -10.99 -3.28 -9.10
CA LEU A 27 -11.86 -2.18 -8.67
C LEU A 27 -13.28 -2.72 -8.48
N VAL A 28 -13.85 -2.49 -7.30
CA VAL A 28 -15.22 -2.89 -6.95
C VAL A 28 -16.18 -1.71 -7.09
N SER A 29 -15.70 -0.49 -6.85
CA SER A 29 -16.51 0.72 -7.05
C SER A 29 -16.98 0.85 -8.50
N THR A 30 -18.26 1.11 -8.70
CA THR A 30 -18.90 1.31 -10.01
C THR A 30 -18.78 2.73 -10.53
N GLU A 31 -18.47 3.69 -9.65
CA GLU A 31 -18.32 5.10 -9.98
C GLU A 31 -17.09 5.72 -9.31
N PHE A 32 -16.56 6.77 -9.95
CA PHE A 32 -15.47 7.58 -9.41
C PHE A 32 -15.95 9.00 -9.15
N ILE A 33 -16.27 9.35 -7.90
CA ILE A 33 -16.83 10.66 -7.56
C ILE A 33 -15.80 11.79 -7.73
N ASN A 34 -14.68 11.71 -7.00
CA ASN A 34 -13.57 12.65 -7.08
C ASN A 34 -12.27 12.01 -6.53
N ARG A 35 -11.15 12.76 -6.57
CA ARG A 35 -9.82 12.27 -6.15
C ARG A 35 -9.71 11.88 -4.68
N ASP A 36 -10.54 12.45 -3.81
CA ASP A 36 -10.47 12.30 -2.36
C ASP A 36 -11.52 11.31 -1.82
N SER A 37 -12.50 10.95 -2.64
CA SER A 37 -13.45 9.88 -2.37
C SER A 37 -12.73 8.53 -2.35
N PRO A 38 -12.96 7.70 -1.32
CA PRO A 38 -12.40 6.36 -1.25
C PRO A 38 -13.02 5.46 -2.33
N LEU A 39 -12.17 4.77 -3.07
CA LEU A 39 -12.53 3.71 -3.99
C LEU A 39 -12.31 2.36 -3.31
N ILE A 40 -13.18 1.40 -3.59
CA ILE A 40 -13.12 0.06 -3.02
C ILE A 40 -12.44 -0.87 -4.02
N PHE A 41 -11.47 -1.62 -3.53
CA PHE A 41 -10.70 -2.61 -4.27
C PHE A 41 -10.78 -3.97 -3.59
N LYS A 42 -10.74 -5.04 -4.38
CA LYS A 42 -10.61 -6.42 -3.91
C LYS A 42 -9.24 -6.95 -4.31
N CYS A 43 -8.46 -7.43 -3.35
CA CYS A 43 -7.19 -8.07 -3.66
C CYS A 43 -7.42 -9.40 -4.38
N LEU A 44 -6.76 -9.60 -5.51
CA LEU A 44 -6.82 -10.86 -6.27
C LEU A 44 -5.96 -11.97 -5.66
N ARG A 45 -5.05 -11.64 -4.72
CA ARG A 45 -4.20 -12.63 -4.05
C ARG A 45 -4.87 -13.26 -2.83
N CYS A 46 -5.43 -12.46 -1.94
CA CYS A 46 -6.04 -12.93 -0.68
C CYS A 46 -7.56 -12.74 -0.60
N GLY A 47 -8.18 -12.10 -1.58
CA GLY A 47 -9.62 -11.83 -1.60
C GLY A 47 -10.09 -10.70 -0.68
N THR A 48 -9.22 -10.16 0.19
CA THR A 48 -9.54 -9.06 1.11
C THR A 48 -9.97 -7.81 0.34
N GLN A 49 -11.08 -7.20 0.77
CA GLN A 49 -11.50 -5.89 0.29
C GLN A 49 -10.83 -4.79 1.11
N PHE A 50 -10.41 -3.73 0.43
CA PHE A 50 -9.78 -2.57 1.04
C PHE A 50 -10.14 -1.32 0.25
N ASN A 51 -10.00 -0.15 0.86
CA ASN A 51 -10.28 1.12 0.21
C ASN A 51 -9.04 1.99 0.12
N ASP A 52 -9.02 2.87 -0.87
CA ASP A 52 -7.96 3.85 -1.05
C ASP A 52 -8.44 5.03 -1.89
N LYS A 53 -7.81 6.19 -1.72
CA LYS A 53 -8.17 7.41 -2.46
C LYS A 53 -7.36 7.49 -3.74
N TRP A 54 -8.01 7.84 -4.85
CA TRP A 54 -7.32 7.99 -6.14
C TRP A 54 -6.16 9.01 -6.08
N GLY A 55 -6.37 10.13 -5.38
CA GLY A 55 -5.32 11.13 -5.16
C GLY A 55 -4.10 10.55 -4.46
N CYS A 56 -4.30 9.70 -3.45
CA CYS A 56 -3.20 9.02 -2.76
C CYS A 56 -2.50 8.00 -3.66
N ILE A 57 -3.25 7.16 -4.38
CA ILE A 57 -2.69 6.16 -5.31
C ILE A 57 -1.79 6.84 -6.34
N LYS A 58 -2.27 7.91 -6.99
CA LYS A 58 -1.55 8.61 -8.05
C LYS A 58 -0.31 9.35 -7.53
N SER A 59 -0.34 9.85 -6.29
CA SER A 59 0.80 10.53 -5.67
C SER A 59 1.88 9.58 -5.16
N ARG A 60 1.57 8.29 -4.95
CA ARG A 60 2.58 7.29 -4.55
C ARG A 60 3.54 7.02 -5.70
N LYS A 61 4.83 6.83 -5.36
CA LYS A 61 5.83 6.37 -6.32
C LYS A 61 5.35 5.10 -7.01
N ASN A 62 5.36 5.11 -8.35
CA ASN A 62 4.93 4.01 -9.22
C ASN A 62 3.46 3.58 -9.06
N GLU A 63 2.58 4.45 -8.55
CA GLU A 63 1.14 4.18 -8.44
C GLU A 63 0.86 2.90 -7.63
N ASN A 64 1.60 2.77 -6.53
CA ASN A 64 1.68 1.54 -5.76
C ASN A 64 0.42 1.38 -4.88
N LEU A 65 -0.54 0.61 -5.39
CA LEU A 65 -1.73 0.18 -4.66
C LEU A 65 -1.39 -1.12 -3.93
N LYS A 66 -1.42 -1.11 -2.60
CA LYS A 66 -1.06 -2.31 -1.81
C LYS A 66 -2.26 -2.80 -1.03
N CYS A 67 -2.50 -4.10 -1.11
CA CYS A 67 -3.41 -4.75 -0.20
C CYS A 67 -2.79 -4.75 1.21
N PRO A 68 -3.49 -4.22 2.24
CA PRO A 68 -2.96 -4.17 3.59
C PRO A 68 -2.74 -5.54 4.21
N ASN A 69 -3.45 -6.57 3.73
CA ASN A 69 -3.30 -7.94 4.21
C ASN A 69 -2.05 -8.62 3.60
N CYS A 70 -1.82 -8.46 2.29
CA CYS A 70 -0.65 -9.08 1.63
C CYS A 70 0.66 -8.32 1.87
N ASN A 71 0.57 -7.01 2.09
CA ASN A 71 1.72 -6.17 2.37
C ASN A 71 1.35 -5.21 3.51
N PRO A 72 1.26 -5.71 4.75
CA PRO A 72 1.01 -4.87 5.90
C PRO A 72 2.09 -3.80 5.99
N GLN A 73 1.67 -2.55 6.21
CA GLN A 73 2.62 -1.51 6.55
C GLN A 73 3.01 -1.74 8.01
N LYS A 74 4.30 -1.95 8.27
CA LYS A 74 4.82 -2.02 9.64
C LYS A 74 4.46 -0.72 10.35
N THR A 75 3.85 -0.83 11.51
CA THR A 75 3.62 0.33 12.36
C THR A 75 4.93 0.72 13.07
N LYS A 76 4.91 1.85 13.80
CA LYS A 76 6.05 2.23 14.64
C LYS A 76 6.25 1.18 15.74
N GLU A 77 5.16 0.63 16.26
CA GLU A 77 5.16 -0.40 17.29
C GLU A 77 5.80 -1.70 16.78
N ASP A 78 5.49 -2.12 15.54
CA ASP A 78 6.16 -3.27 14.90
C ASP A 78 7.68 -3.04 14.80
N TYR A 79 8.08 -1.83 14.41
CA TYR A 79 9.49 -1.46 14.28
C TYR A 79 10.22 -1.48 15.63
N TYR A 80 9.65 -0.88 16.67
CA TYR A 80 10.26 -0.87 18.01
C TYR A 80 10.33 -2.28 18.62
N SER A 81 9.33 -3.12 18.37
CA SER A 81 9.33 -4.51 18.83
C SER A 81 10.46 -5.32 18.16
N GLU A 82 10.64 -5.13 16.86
CA GLU A 82 11.74 -5.77 16.10
C GLU A 82 13.11 -5.30 16.59
N LEU A 83 13.29 -3.99 16.81
CA LEU A 83 14.53 -3.45 17.37
C LEU A 83 14.84 -4.00 18.76
N LYS A 84 13.84 -4.10 19.63
CA LYS A 84 14.01 -4.61 21.00
C LYS A 84 14.52 -6.05 20.98
N SER A 85 13.90 -6.93 20.19
CA SER A 85 14.32 -8.33 20.03
C SER A 85 15.76 -8.47 19.52
N ILE A 86 16.19 -7.59 18.61
CA ILE A 86 17.57 -7.57 18.09
C ILE A 86 18.56 -7.19 19.19
N VAL A 87 18.25 -6.18 20.00
CA VAL A 87 19.11 -5.73 21.10
C VAL A 87 19.22 -6.83 22.16
N GLU A 88 18.10 -7.43 22.58
CA GLU A 88 18.08 -8.50 23.57
C GLU A 88 18.89 -9.73 23.11
N SER A 89 18.73 -10.14 21.85
CA SER A 89 19.51 -11.24 21.27
C SER A 89 21.02 -10.96 21.26
N LYS A 90 21.43 -9.70 21.01
CA LYS A 90 22.85 -9.29 21.06
C LYS A 90 23.42 -9.21 22.47
N LEU A 91 22.59 -8.88 23.46
CA LEU A 91 23.01 -8.88 24.87
C LEU A 91 23.21 -10.31 25.38
N LEU A 92 22.33 -11.24 25.01
CA LEU A 92 22.46 -12.67 25.33
C LEU A 92 23.71 -13.30 24.69
N SER A 93 24.02 -12.98 23.44
CA SER A 93 25.23 -13.50 22.77
C SER A 93 26.53 -12.94 23.35
N ARG A 94 26.52 -11.70 23.87
CA ARG A 94 27.69 -11.11 24.55
C ARG A 94 27.97 -11.73 25.91
N ASN A 95 26.94 -12.08 26.68
CA ASN A 95 27.10 -12.67 28.01
C ASN A 95 27.60 -14.13 27.99
N SER A 96 27.51 -14.83 26.85
CA SER A 96 28.07 -16.19 26.68
C SER A 96 29.60 -16.22 26.45
N ASN A 97 30.26 -15.07 26.30
CA ASN A 97 31.71 -14.99 26.05
C ASN A 97 32.56 -14.73 27.31
N TYR A 98 31.96 -14.81 28.50
CA TYR A 98 32.65 -14.68 29.78
C TYR A 98 32.39 -15.91 30.67
N CYS A 99 32.97 -17.05 30.29
CA CYS A 99 33.31 -18.16 31.18
C CYS A 99 34.33 -19.06 30.48
N SER A 100 35.61 -18.71 30.65
CA SER A 100 36.78 -19.59 30.55
C SER A 100 37.78 -19.15 31.60
#